data_AF-A0A554WQY1-F1
#
_entry.id   AF-A0A554WQY1-F1
#
_cell.length_a   1.000
_cell.length_b   1.000
_cell.length_c   1.000
_cell.angle_alpha   90.00
_cell.angle_beta   90.00
_cell.angle_gamma   90.00
#
_symmetry.space_group_name_H-M   'P 1'
#
loop_
_entity.id
_entity.type
_entity.pdbx_description
1 polymer ?
#
loop_
_entity_poly.entity_id
_entity_poly.type
_entity_poly.pdbx_seq_one_letter_code
_entity_poly.pdbx_strand_id
1 'polypeptide(L)' 'MSTNPPPAHRRPVAWGATVKAVLWSFLGLRRRRDFEQDVQRLNPIAVMATGVVLALLFVVGLMLIVHWVVASSAGGF' A
#
# COMPACT_ATOMS: atom_id res chain seq x y z
N MET A 1 -4.43 -16.12 -46.66
CA MET A 1 -3.99 -16.43 -45.29
C MET A 1 -4.44 -15.27 -44.39
N SER A 2 -5.62 -15.38 -43.78
CA SER A 2 -6.21 -14.33 -42.93
C SER A 2 -5.76 -14.52 -41.49
N THR A 3 -4.98 -13.58 -40.95
CA THR A 3 -4.48 -13.62 -39.58
C THR A 3 -5.59 -13.27 -38.59
N ASN A 4 -5.92 -14.21 -37.71
CA ASN A 4 -6.83 -14.04 -36.57
C ASN A 4 -6.38 -12.88 -35.66
N PRO A 5 -7.25 -11.95 -35.22
CA PRO A 5 -6.91 -11.03 -34.15
C PRO A 5 -6.85 -11.78 -32.81
N PRO A 6 -5.86 -11.52 -31.93
CA PRO A 6 -5.88 -12.11 -30.59
C PRO A 6 -7.07 -11.55 -29.79
N PRO A 7 -7.82 -12.39 -29.06
CA PRO A 7 -8.98 -11.95 -28.29
C PRO A 7 -8.56 -10.98 -27.16
N ALA A 8 -9.29 -9.87 -27.05
CA ALA A 8 -9.16 -8.94 -25.93
C ALA A 8 -9.41 -9.70 -24.62
N HIS A 9 -8.41 -9.73 -23.74
CA HIS A 9 -8.42 -10.50 -22.51
C HIS A 9 -9.55 -9.99 -21.59
N ARG A 10 -10.61 -10.79 -21.45
CA ARG A 10 -11.65 -10.61 -20.44
C ARG A 10 -11.04 -10.96 -19.08
N ARG A 11 -10.28 -10.04 -18.48
CA ARG A 11 -9.66 -10.26 -17.17
C ARG A 11 -10.79 -10.47 -16.16
N PRO A 12 -10.93 -11.66 -15.55
CA PRO A 12 -11.86 -11.84 -14.45
C PRO A 12 -11.45 -10.87 -13.33
N VAL A 13 -12.44 -10.30 -12.65
CA VAL A 13 -12.21 -9.50 -11.44
C VAL A 13 -11.43 -10.36 -10.46
N ALA A 14 -10.12 -10.10 -10.38
CA ALA A 14 -9.24 -10.79 -9.47
C ALA A 14 -9.47 -10.17 -8.09
N TRP A 15 -10.46 -10.66 -7.35
CA TRP A 15 -10.76 -10.24 -5.98
C TRP A 15 -9.52 -10.24 -5.08
N GLY A 16 -8.64 -11.23 -5.28
CA GLY A 16 -7.33 -11.26 -4.60
C GLY A 16 -6.40 -10.11 -5.00
N ALA A 17 -6.45 -9.63 -6.25
CA ALA A 17 -5.73 -8.42 -6.66
C ALA A 17 -6.39 -7.16 -6.10
N THR A 18 -7.71 -7.14 -5.93
CA THR A 18 -8.44 -6.05 -5.27
C THR A 18 -8.05 -5.96 -3.80
N VAL A 19 -8.08 -7.07 -3.05
CA VAL A 19 -7.65 -7.11 -1.65
C VAL A 19 -6.17 -6.76 -1.52
N LYS A 20 -5.30 -7.35 -2.35
CA LYS A 20 -3.87 -7.03 -2.36
C LYS A 20 -3.62 -5.56 -2.71
N ALA A 21 -4.38 -4.98 -3.64
CA ALA A 21 -4.34 -3.56 -3.93
C ALA A 21 -4.78 -2.72 -2.71
N VAL A 22 -5.83 -3.12 -2.01
CA VAL A 22 -6.29 -2.46 -0.79
C VAL A 22 -5.21 -2.52 0.29
N LEU A 23 -4.60 -3.67 0.56
CA LEU A 23 -3.52 -3.76 1.56
C LEU A 23 -2.28 -2.95 1.17
N TRP A 24 -1.89 -2.92 -0.11
CA TRP A 24 -0.81 -2.05 -0.57
C TRP A 24 -1.19 -0.55 -0.51
N SER A 25 -2.48 -0.23 -0.60
CA SER A 25 -3.01 1.11 -0.31
C SER A 25 -2.97 1.45 1.18
N PHE A 26 -3.19 0.48 2.07
CA PHE A 26 -3.06 0.68 3.53
C PHE A 26 -1.61 0.87 3.99
N LEU A 27 -0.69 0.15 3.35
CA LEU A 27 0.74 0.20 3.68
C LEU A 27 1.50 1.33 2.95
N GLY A 28 0.89 2.01 1.98
CA GLY A 28 1.47 3.19 1.32
C GLY A 28 2.63 2.94 0.35
N LEU A 29 2.94 1.68 0.03
CA LEU A 29 4.16 1.31 -0.72
C LEU A 29 3.91 0.89 -2.17
N ARG A 30 2.78 1.24 -2.82
CA ARG A 30 2.43 0.73 -4.16
C ARG A 30 3.62 0.77 -5.13
N ARG A 31 4.17 -0.42 -5.38
CA ARG A 31 5.49 -0.67 -5.97
C ARG A 31 5.54 -0.24 -7.44
N ARG A 32 6.47 0.66 -7.74
CA ARG A 32 7.33 0.69 -8.94
C ARG A 32 6.69 0.19 -10.24
N ARG A 33 5.91 1.03 -10.92
CA ARG A 33 5.68 0.80 -12.36
C ARG A 33 5.99 1.98 -13.27
N ASP A 34 6.05 3.19 -12.71
CA ASP A 34 6.45 4.41 -13.45
C ASP A 34 7.77 5.00 -12.93
N PHE A 35 8.48 4.26 -12.07
CA PHE A 35 9.73 4.65 -11.42
C PHE A 35 10.95 4.75 -12.35
N GLU A 36 10.87 4.35 -13.62
CA GLU A 36 12.02 4.49 -14.53
C GLU A 36 11.96 5.75 -15.40
N GLN A 37 10.76 6.34 -15.58
CA GLN A 37 10.61 7.55 -16.40
C GLN A 37 10.70 8.83 -15.55
N ASP A 38 10.19 8.82 -14.31
CA ASP A 38 10.18 10.01 -13.45
C ASP A 38 11.42 10.17 -12.54
N VAL A 39 12.22 9.11 -12.36
CA VAL A 39 13.48 9.17 -11.57
C VAL A 39 14.53 10.10 -12.18
N GLN A 40 14.41 10.42 -13.47
CA GLN A 40 15.33 11.36 -14.12
C GLN A 40 14.98 12.84 -13.90
N ARG A 41 13.80 13.16 -13.33
CA ARG A 41 13.37 14.57 -13.17
C ARG A 41 12.95 15.00 -11.77
N LEU A 42 12.52 14.12 -10.85
CA LEU A 42 12.12 14.51 -9.48
C LEU A 42 12.66 13.54 -8.41
N ASN A 43 13.23 14.09 -7.33
CA ASN A 43 14.04 13.37 -6.32
C ASN A 43 13.31 12.17 -5.66
N PRO A 44 13.68 10.91 -5.98
CA PRO A 44 13.04 9.69 -5.46
C PRO A 44 13.17 9.50 -3.94
N ILE A 45 14.05 10.28 -3.32
CA ILE A 45 14.33 10.29 -1.89
C ILE A 45 13.10 10.80 -1.10
N ALA A 46 12.38 11.80 -1.60
CA ALA A 46 11.22 12.36 -0.92
C ALA A 46 10.08 11.34 -0.79
N VAL A 47 9.86 10.50 -1.82
CA VAL A 47 8.85 9.44 -1.80
C VAL A 47 9.18 8.37 -0.76
N MET A 48 10.45 8.00 -0.64
CA MET A 48 10.91 7.05 0.38
C MET A 48 10.76 7.63 1.80
N ALA A 49 11.12 8.89 2.01
CA ALA A 49 10.97 9.55 3.30
C ALA A 49 9.51 9.58 3.75
N THR A 50 8.57 9.96 2.87
CA THR A 50 7.14 10.00 3.17
C THR A 50 6.58 8.61 3.50
N GLY A 51 7.01 7.56 2.77
CA GLY A 51 6.62 6.18 3.07
C GLY A 51 7.08 5.73 4.46
N VAL A 52 8.30 6.09 4.86
CA VAL A 52 8.82 5.80 6.20
C VAL A 52 8.06 6.57 7.27
N VAL A 53 7.77 7.86 7.06
CA VAL A 53 7.00 8.68 8.01
C VAL A 53 5.60 8.09 8.22
N LEU A 54 4.89 7.72 7.14
CA LEU A 54 3.56 7.11 7.24
C LEU A 54 3.59 5.74 7.95
N ALA A 55 4.61 4.92 7.70
CA ALA A 55 4.79 3.65 8.40
C ALA A 55 5.02 3.87 9.91
N LEU A 56 5.83 4.87 10.27
CA LEU A 56 6.06 5.22 11.67
C LEU A 56 4.78 5.71 12.36
N LEU A 57 4.02 6.59 11.70
CA LEU A 57 2.74 7.07 12.21
C LEU A 57 1.74 5.92 12.41
N PHE A 58 1.70 4.95 11.50
CA PHE A 58 0.83 3.77 11.64
C PHE A 58 1.18 2.95 12.89
N VAL A 59 2.47 2.71 13.13
CA VAL A 59 2.96 1.98 14.31
C VAL A 59 2.64 2.74 15.60
N VAL A 60 2.88 4.06 15.63
CA VAL A 60 2.57 4.89 16.80
C VAL A 60 1.07 4.88 17.08
N GLY A 61 0.23 5.00 16.05
CA GLY A 61 -1.22 4.91 16.18
C GLY A 61 -1.67 3.60 16.83
N LEU A 62 -1.13 2.46 16.38
CA LEU A 62 -1.41 1.16 16.99
C LEU A 62 -0.91 1.09 18.45
N MET A 63 0.28 1.61 18.74
CA MET A 63 0.80 1.66 20.11
C MET A 63 -0.09 2.47 21.04
N LEU A 64 -0.58 3.63 20.60
CA LEU A 64 -1.50 4.46 21.38
C LEU A 64 -2.81 3.73 21.68
N ILE A 65 -3.37 3.06 20.67
CA ILE A 65 -4.59 2.26 20.84
C ILE A 65 -4.35 1.14 21.85
N VAL A 66 -3.25 0.40 21.74
CA VAL A 66 -2.91 -0.69 22.68
C VAL A 66 -2.71 -0.15 24.09
N HIS A 67 -1.97 0.94 24.24
CA HIS A 67 -1.73 1.55 25.55
C HIS A 67 -3.04 2.01 26.19
N TRP A 68 -3.96 2.57 25.40
CA TRP A 68 -5.29 2.95 25.86
C TRP A 68 -6.13 1.74 26.29
N VAL A 69 -6.09 0.64 25.54
CA VAL A 69 -6.77 -0.62 25.90
C VAL A 69 -6.20 -1.22 27.18
N VAL A 70 -4.88 -1.25 27.34
CA VAL A 70 -4.22 -1.79 28.54
C VAL A 70 -4.53 -0.94 29.76
N ALA A 71 -4.42 0.39 29.65
CA ALA A 71 -4.77 1.31 30.72
C ALA A 71 -6.26 1.17 31.12
N SER A 72 -7.15 0.97 30.14
CA SER A 72 -8.58 0.74 30.39
C SER A 72 -8.83 -0.62 31.07
N SER A 73 -8.05 -1.66 30.76
CA SER A 73 -8.16 -2.98 31.41
C SER A 73 -7.55 -3.04 32.81
N ALA A 74 -6.56 -2.21 33.12
CA ALA A 74 -5.89 -2.18 34.42
C ALA A 74 -6.78 -1.57 35.53
N GLY A 75 -7.84 -0.85 35.17
CA GLY A 75 -8.85 -0.34 36.11
C GLY A 75 -10.10 -1.23 36.26
N GLY A 76 -10.10 -2.43 35.67
CA GLY A 76 -11.29 -3.27 35.51
C GLY A 76 -11.27 -4.65 36.16
N PHE A 77 -10.33 -4.94 37.08
CA PHE A 77 -10.34 -6.13 37.95
C PHE A 77 -10.25 -5.73 39.41
#